data_AF-A0A8S0ZZ84-F1
#
_entry.id   AF-A0A8S0ZZ84-F1
#
_cell.length_a   1.000
_cell.length_b   1.000
_cell.length_c   1.000
_cell.angle_alpha   90.00
_cell.angle_beta   90.00
_cell.angle_gamma   90.00
#
_symmetry.space_group_name_H-M   'P 1'
#
loop_
_entity.id
_entity.type
_entity.pdbx_description
1 polymer ?
#
loop_
_entity_poly.entity_id
_entity_poly.type
_entity_poly.pdbx_seq_one_letter_code
_entity_poly.pdbx_strand_id
1 'polypeptide(L)'
;MESYLKNREALELLAISHEVTITQEIKTIILNTDIWVKLDEIVNILQPLATAILSTERDTSVLSDVYYTFENLKKGLSQVLDESVFLDAEDKNLLLGHVSSRKDFCMQSIHFAVYLLDPRHCGNGLSDEDISKATEYIQEYCVSSGLDVTNVLTNMAEFTTKTNFFQESKPIWSPAKKLQPRIWWQTFALNQSVGAIAIKILSVPPSSAASERNWSMFAHTHTKLRNRLKQSRVLKLISIRSNLNLLKKKDEKILYNDSEDEDSKDGEVEHVTTSNTDPLV
;
A
#
# COMPACT_ATOMS: atom_id res chain seq x y z
N MET A 1 -0.97 0.63 -22.68
CA MET A 1 0.18 1.11 -23.46
C MET A 1 1.42 0.23 -23.28
N GLU A 2 1.74 -0.26 -22.09
CA GLU A 2 2.85 -1.23 -21.91
C GLU A 2 2.76 -2.48 -22.80
N SER A 3 1.58 -3.07 -22.95
CA SER A 3 1.38 -4.22 -23.84
C SER A 3 1.61 -3.87 -25.32
N TYR A 4 1.51 -2.60 -25.70
CA TYR A 4 1.78 -2.14 -27.06
C TYR A 4 3.30 -1.99 -27.27
N LEU A 5 4.01 -1.41 -26.28
CA LEU A 5 5.47 -1.34 -26.28
C LEU A 5 6.14 -2.73 -26.27
N LYS A 6 5.64 -3.65 -25.42
CA LYS A 6 6.16 -5.04 -25.35
C LYS A 6 6.03 -5.80 -26.66
N ASN A 7 5.08 -5.44 -27.50
CA ASN A 7 4.83 -6.08 -28.79
C ASN A 7 5.37 -5.27 -29.97
N ARG A 8 6.20 -4.25 -29.73
CA ARG A 8 6.77 -3.39 -30.78
C ARG A 8 7.43 -4.19 -31.90
N GLU A 9 8.36 -5.09 -31.56
CA GLU A 9 9.08 -5.91 -32.55
C GLU A 9 8.14 -6.79 -33.36
N ALA A 10 7.16 -7.40 -32.70
CA ALA A 10 6.15 -8.22 -33.37
C ALA A 10 5.27 -7.39 -34.33
N LEU A 11 4.92 -6.16 -33.94
CA LEU A 11 4.13 -5.24 -34.77
C LEU A 11 4.93 -4.72 -35.97
N GLU A 12 6.21 -4.38 -35.78
CA GLU A 12 7.13 -3.96 -36.86
C GLU A 12 7.32 -5.10 -37.87
N LEU A 13 7.54 -6.34 -37.41
CA LEU A 13 7.64 -7.52 -38.26
C LEU A 13 6.34 -7.78 -39.04
N LEU A 14 5.19 -7.63 -38.40
CA LEU A 14 3.88 -7.84 -39.02
C LEU A 14 3.60 -6.75 -40.09
N ALA A 15 4.01 -5.50 -39.85
CA ALA A 15 3.91 -4.41 -40.81
C ALA A 15 4.75 -4.64 -42.09
N ILE A 16 5.91 -5.29 -41.94
CA ILE A 16 6.82 -5.65 -43.04
C ILE A 16 6.33 -6.90 -43.79
N SER A 17 5.69 -7.83 -43.08
CA SER A 17 5.16 -9.08 -43.66
C SER A 17 4.13 -8.83 -44.77
N HIS A 18 4.12 -9.70 -45.79
CA HIS A 18 3.14 -9.66 -46.89
C HIS A 18 1.95 -10.59 -46.64
N GLU A 19 1.94 -11.31 -45.52
CA GLU A 19 0.89 -12.27 -45.17
C GLU A 19 -0.39 -11.61 -44.65
N VAL A 20 -0.31 -10.36 -44.18
CA VAL A 20 -1.44 -9.63 -43.58
C VAL A 20 -1.69 -8.31 -44.31
N THR A 21 -2.93 -8.12 -44.77
CA THR A 21 -3.38 -6.89 -45.43
C THR A 21 -3.59 -5.77 -44.41
N ILE A 22 -2.53 -5.02 -44.12
CA ILE A 22 -2.59 -3.81 -43.28
C ILE A 22 -2.62 -2.57 -44.18
N THR A 23 -3.48 -1.60 -43.85
CA THR A 23 -3.56 -0.30 -44.53
C THR A 23 -2.21 0.44 -44.45
N GLN A 24 -1.83 1.14 -45.52
CA GLN A 24 -0.56 1.89 -45.59
C GLN A 24 -0.42 2.92 -44.46
N GLU A 25 -1.51 3.56 -44.04
CA GLU A 25 -1.55 4.50 -42.92
C GLU A 25 -1.12 3.88 -41.58
N ILE A 26 -1.46 2.61 -41.34
CA ILE A 26 -1.07 1.91 -40.11
C ILE A 26 0.39 1.48 -40.18
N LYS A 27 0.87 1.10 -41.37
CA LYS A 27 2.29 0.77 -41.59
C LYS A 27 3.19 1.98 -41.34
N THR A 28 2.80 3.16 -41.80
CA THR A 28 3.57 4.39 -41.56
C THR A 28 3.60 4.77 -40.09
N ILE A 29 2.53 4.52 -39.33
CA ILE A 29 2.49 4.76 -37.88
C ILE A 29 3.38 3.76 -37.13
N ILE A 30 3.28 2.46 -37.42
CA ILE A 30 4.05 1.41 -36.73
C ILE A 30 5.55 1.55 -37.00
N LEU A 31 5.95 1.94 -38.21
CA LEU A 31 7.36 2.08 -38.57
C LEU A 31 7.98 3.43 -38.15
N ASN A 32 7.19 4.33 -37.58
CA ASN A 32 7.68 5.64 -37.13
C ASN A 32 8.28 5.55 -35.73
N THR A 33 9.61 5.65 -35.66
CA THR A 33 10.39 5.61 -34.41
C THR A 33 10.00 6.73 -33.43
N ASP A 34 9.64 7.93 -33.91
CA ASP A 34 9.30 9.07 -33.04
C ASP A 34 8.02 8.80 -32.23
N ILE A 35 7.08 8.04 -32.80
CA ILE A 35 5.84 7.67 -32.10
C ILE A 35 6.15 6.73 -30.94
N TRP A 36 7.10 5.81 -31.13
CA TRP A 36 7.52 4.89 -30.06
C TRP A 36 8.22 5.61 -28.92
N VAL A 37 9.06 6.60 -29.21
CA VAL A 37 9.70 7.43 -28.17
C VAL A 37 8.66 8.22 -27.38
N LYS A 38 7.69 8.85 -28.05
CA LYS A 38 6.59 9.55 -27.38
C LYS A 38 5.72 8.62 -26.53
N LEU A 39 5.46 7.41 -27.01
CA LEU A 39 4.69 6.41 -26.26
C LEU A 39 5.43 5.94 -25.00
N ASP A 40 6.75 5.78 -25.07
CA ASP A 40 7.58 5.42 -23.92
C ASP A 40 7.52 6.51 -22.84
N GLU A 41 7.66 7.77 -23.25
CA GLU A 41 7.54 8.90 -22.33
C GLU A 41 6.16 9.00 -21.68
N ILE A 42 5.08 8.82 -22.45
CA ILE A 42 3.71 8.77 -21.89
C ILE A 42 3.59 7.65 -20.85
N VAL A 43 4.16 6.48 -21.12
CA VAL A 43 4.16 5.37 -20.15
C VAL A 43 4.93 5.76 -18.89
N ASN A 44 6.09 6.40 -19.03
CA ASN A 44 6.88 6.89 -17.89
C ASN A 44 6.10 7.91 -17.05
N ILE A 45 5.37 8.84 -17.68
CA ILE A 45 4.51 9.83 -16.99
C ILE A 45 3.35 9.14 -16.26
N LEU A 46 2.76 8.09 -16.85
CA LEU A 46 1.65 7.35 -16.24
C LEU A 46 2.11 6.37 -15.16
N GLN A 47 3.39 5.99 -15.12
CA GLN A 47 3.90 4.96 -14.22
C GLN A 47 3.78 5.32 -12.72
N PRO A 48 4.10 6.56 -12.28
CA PRO A 48 3.83 6.99 -10.91
C PRO A 48 2.35 6.89 -10.52
N LEU A 49 1.44 7.23 -11.45
CA LEU A 49 -0.01 7.15 -11.23
C LEU A 49 -0.47 5.70 -11.08
N ALA A 50 -0.02 4.81 -11.97
CA ALA A 50 -0.32 3.39 -11.89
C ALA A 50 0.19 2.78 -10.57
N THR A 51 1.41 3.14 -10.17
CA THR A 51 2.01 2.67 -8.90
C THR A 51 1.21 3.14 -7.69
N ALA A 52 0.74 4.39 -7.69
CA ALA A 52 -0.08 4.96 -6.62
C ALA A 52 -1.46 4.28 -6.48
N ILE A 53 -2.10 3.95 -7.59
CA ILE A 53 -3.36 3.20 -7.58
C ILE A 53 -3.12 1.79 -7.03
N LEU A 54 -2.12 1.10 -7.58
CA LEU A 54 -1.78 -0.26 -7.15
C LEU A 54 -1.35 -0.34 -5.68
N SER A 55 -0.76 0.69 -5.09
CA SER A 55 -0.41 0.69 -3.66
C SER A 55 -1.62 0.80 -2.76
N THR A 56 -2.64 1.58 -3.14
CA THR A 56 -3.86 1.79 -2.33
C THR A 56 -4.87 0.64 -2.45
N GLU A 57 -4.81 -0.14 -3.53
CA GLU A 57 -5.67 -1.33 -3.75
C GLU A 57 -5.19 -2.62 -3.06
N ARG A 58 -3.98 -2.61 -2.48
CA ARG A 58 -3.41 -3.81 -1.82
C ARG A 58 -4.28 -4.27 -0.65
N ASP A 59 -4.32 -5.59 -0.42
CA ASP A 59 -5.01 -6.20 0.73
C ASP A 59 -4.51 -5.70 2.10
N THR A 60 -3.28 -5.17 2.14
CA THR A 60 -2.61 -4.71 3.36
C THR A 60 -2.58 -3.18 3.47
N SER A 61 -3.18 -2.45 2.53
CA SER A 61 -3.15 -1.00 2.55
C SER A 61 -3.99 -0.46 3.72
N VAL A 62 -3.49 0.63 4.32
CA VAL A 62 -4.12 1.33 5.45
C VAL A 62 -4.46 2.74 5.01
N LEU A 63 -5.47 3.35 5.64
CA LEU A 63 -5.88 4.72 5.33
C LEU A 63 -4.74 5.76 5.42
N SER A 64 -3.75 5.54 6.29
CA SER A 64 -2.54 6.35 6.38
C SER A 64 -1.66 6.28 5.13
N ASP A 65 -1.68 5.18 4.39
CA ASP A 65 -0.91 5.05 3.15
C ASP A 65 -1.43 6.02 2.06
N VAL A 66 -2.66 6.55 2.18
CA VAL A 66 -3.24 7.48 1.19
C VAL A 66 -2.46 8.80 1.15
N TYR A 67 -2.21 9.42 2.31
CA TYR A 67 -1.40 10.64 2.39
C TYR A 67 0.00 10.39 1.84
N TYR A 68 0.65 9.32 2.30
CA TYR A 68 1.98 8.90 1.86
C TYR A 68 2.04 8.69 0.34
N THR A 69 1.02 8.05 -0.22
CA THR A 69 0.92 7.77 -1.66
C THR A 69 0.82 9.06 -2.47
N PHE A 70 0.03 10.04 -2.03
CA PHE A 70 -0.05 11.34 -2.72
C PHE A 70 1.27 12.11 -2.67
N GLU A 71 1.97 12.10 -1.53
CA GLU A 71 3.29 12.73 -1.42
C GLU A 71 4.34 12.07 -2.33
N ASN A 72 4.34 10.74 -2.38
CA ASN A 72 5.22 10.00 -3.28
C ASN A 72 4.84 10.18 -4.75
N LEU A 73 3.55 10.21 -5.07
CA LEU A 73 3.05 10.46 -6.42
C LEU A 73 3.51 11.84 -6.90
N LYS A 74 3.36 12.87 -6.06
CA LYS A 74 3.82 14.23 -6.40
C LYS A 74 5.32 14.24 -6.67
N LYS A 75 6.14 13.64 -5.79
CA LYS A 75 7.59 13.56 -5.96
C LYS A 75 8.00 12.80 -7.22
N GLY A 76 7.44 11.60 -7.43
CA GLY A 76 7.76 10.75 -8.57
C GLY A 76 7.30 11.37 -9.90
N LEU A 77 6.13 12.01 -9.92
CA LEU A 77 5.64 12.71 -11.10
C LEU A 77 6.51 13.93 -11.41
N SER A 78 6.87 14.75 -10.41
CA SER A 78 7.80 15.88 -10.62
C SER A 78 9.12 15.43 -11.23
N GLN A 79 9.72 14.34 -10.75
CA GLN A 79 10.97 13.80 -11.32
C GLN A 79 10.82 13.42 -12.79
N VAL A 80 9.76 12.68 -13.15
CA VAL A 80 9.51 12.29 -14.54
C VAL A 80 9.21 13.50 -15.43
N LEU A 81 8.48 14.48 -14.92
CA LEU A 81 8.17 15.71 -15.65
C LEU A 81 9.41 16.58 -15.86
N ASP A 82 10.36 16.61 -14.92
CA ASP A 82 11.61 17.36 -15.07
C ASP A 82 12.48 16.78 -16.21
N GLU A 83 12.49 15.45 -16.37
CA GLU A 83 13.21 14.75 -17.43
C GLU A 83 12.50 14.80 -18.80
N SER A 84 11.18 15.04 -18.81
CA SER A 84 10.37 15.12 -20.03
C SER A 84 10.81 16.29 -20.92
N VAL A 85 11.11 15.99 -22.17
CA VAL A 85 11.54 16.97 -23.20
C VAL A 85 10.36 17.44 -24.06
N PHE A 86 9.26 16.68 -24.07
CA PHE A 86 8.15 16.91 -24.99
C PHE A 86 7.04 17.79 -24.41
N LEU A 87 6.94 17.90 -23.09
CA LEU A 87 6.01 18.80 -22.41
C LEU A 87 6.67 20.14 -22.12
N ASP A 88 5.92 21.22 -22.32
CA ASP A 88 6.34 22.55 -21.90
C ASP A 88 6.11 22.78 -20.40
N ALA A 89 6.54 23.93 -19.89
CA ALA A 89 6.38 24.26 -18.48
C ALA A 89 4.91 24.43 -18.06
N GLU A 90 4.03 24.82 -18.99
CA GLU A 90 2.60 25.04 -18.71
C GLU A 90 1.89 23.70 -18.52
N ASP A 91 2.12 22.74 -19.42
CA ASP A 91 1.60 21.38 -19.35
C ASP A 91 2.10 20.64 -18.10
N LYS A 92 3.39 20.78 -17.76
CA LYS A 92 3.95 20.19 -16.53
C LYS A 92 3.24 20.72 -15.28
N ASN A 93 3.01 22.03 -15.21
CA ASN A 93 2.29 22.66 -14.10
C ASN A 93 0.82 22.24 -14.06
N LEU A 94 0.18 22.09 -15.22
CA LEU A 94 -1.19 21.61 -15.32
C LEU A 94 -1.33 20.19 -14.73
N LEU A 95 -0.42 19.28 -15.09
CA LEU A 95 -0.41 17.90 -14.58
C LEU A 95 -0.21 17.84 -13.06
N LEU A 96 0.75 18.59 -12.52
CA LEU A 96 0.96 18.70 -11.07
C LEU A 96 -0.23 19.36 -10.36
N GLY A 97 -0.87 20.34 -11.02
CA GLY A 97 -2.10 20.97 -10.56
C GLY A 97 -3.24 19.96 -10.43
N HIS A 98 -3.44 19.10 -11.43
CA HIS A 98 -4.45 18.04 -11.37
C HIS A 98 -4.21 17.05 -10.24
N VAL A 99 -2.97 16.64 -9.99
CA VAL A 99 -2.65 15.76 -8.85
C VAL A 99 -2.95 16.46 -7.52
N SER A 100 -2.63 17.74 -7.40
CA SER A 100 -2.91 18.53 -6.20
C SER A 100 -4.42 18.68 -5.98
N SER A 101 -5.18 19.06 -7.00
CA SER A 101 -6.65 19.12 -6.91
C SER A 101 -7.29 17.78 -6.55
N ARG A 102 -6.72 16.67 -7.04
CA ARG A 102 -7.18 15.31 -6.67
C ARG A 102 -6.87 14.99 -5.22
N LYS A 103 -5.68 15.36 -4.72
CA LYS A 103 -5.33 15.23 -3.31
C LYS A 103 -6.34 15.99 -2.45
N ASP A 104 -6.63 17.24 -2.77
CA ASP A 104 -7.56 18.08 -2.01
C ASP A 104 -8.99 17.53 -2.02
N PHE A 105 -9.44 16.97 -3.15
CA PHE A 105 -10.75 16.33 -3.26
C PHE A 105 -10.87 15.05 -2.43
N CYS A 106 -9.82 14.22 -2.40
CA CYS A 106 -9.85 12.92 -1.72
C CYS A 106 -9.54 13.01 -0.22
N MET A 107 -8.70 13.96 0.17
CA MET A 107 -8.21 14.08 1.54
C MET A 107 -9.25 14.73 2.46
N GLN A 108 -9.34 14.19 3.66
CA GLN A 108 -10.25 14.63 4.72
C GLN A 108 -9.53 14.56 6.06
N SER A 109 -10.08 15.19 7.09
CA SER A 109 -9.48 15.25 8.44
C SER A 109 -9.09 13.87 8.99
N ILE A 110 -9.88 12.82 8.71
CA ILE A 110 -9.55 11.45 9.09
C ILE A 110 -8.23 10.96 8.49
N HIS A 111 -7.91 11.32 7.24
CA HIS A 111 -6.69 10.89 6.56
C HIS A 111 -5.44 11.49 7.20
N PHE A 112 -5.53 12.74 7.67
CA PHE A 112 -4.46 13.37 8.43
C PHE A 112 -4.34 12.76 9.83
N ALA A 113 -5.46 12.48 10.50
CA ALA A 113 -5.48 11.82 11.81
C ALA A 113 -4.87 10.42 11.79
N VAL A 114 -5.21 9.58 10.80
CA VAL A 114 -4.61 8.23 10.68
C VAL A 114 -3.12 8.30 10.35
N TYR A 115 -2.68 9.26 9.52
CA TYR A 115 -1.27 9.42 9.19
C TYR A 115 -0.46 9.96 10.38
N LEU A 116 -1.06 10.84 11.19
CA LEU A 116 -0.50 11.34 12.44
C LEU A 116 -0.32 10.20 13.46
N LEU A 117 -1.29 9.29 13.57
CA LEU A 117 -1.30 8.18 14.52
C LEU A 117 -0.67 6.89 13.97
N ASP A 118 -0.11 6.90 12.76
CA ASP A 118 0.59 5.74 12.21
C ASP A 118 2.04 5.67 12.75
N PRO A 119 2.44 4.59 13.46
CA PRO A 119 3.79 4.44 13.99
C PRO A 119 4.91 4.46 12.94
N ARG A 120 4.59 4.26 11.66
CA ARG A 120 5.54 4.32 10.54
C ARG A 120 5.86 5.76 10.13
N HIS A 121 4.90 6.67 10.31
CA HIS A 121 4.96 8.02 9.78
C HIS A 121 4.98 9.09 10.87
N CYS A 122 4.23 8.90 11.96
CA CYS A 122 4.09 9.82 13.09
C CYS A 122 3.82 11.28 12.66
N GLY A 123 3.02 11.47 11.60
CA GLY A 123 2.73 12.80 11.05
C GLY A 123 3.88 13.48 10.31
N ASN A 124 4.96 12.77 9.98
CA ASN A 124 6.11 13.35 9.29
C ASN A 124 5.71 13.99 7.95
N GLY A 125 5.98 15.28 7.81
CA GLY A 125 5.68 16.08 6.61
C GLY A 125 4.29 16.72 6.59
N LEU A 126 3.46 16.54 7.62
CA LEU A 126 2.18 17.26 7.74
C LEU A 126 2.42 18.76 7.94
N SER A 127 1.58 19.59 7.33
CA SER A 127 1.55 21.03 7.60
C SER A 127 0.83 21.32 8.93
N ASP A 128 1.06 22.49 9.51
CA ASP A 128 0.35 22.93 10.73
C ASP A 128 -1.17 22.92 10.55
N GLU A 129 -1.65 23.23 9.33
CA GLU A 129 -3.07 23.17 8.98
C GLU A 129 -3.61 21.73 8.97
N ASP A 130 -2.84 20.78 8.43
CA ASP A 130 -3.23 19.37 8.41
C ASP A 130 -3.22 18.78 9.83
N ILE A 131 -2.29 19.21 10.69
CA ILE A 131 -2.22 18.82 12.10
C ILE A 131 -3.44 19.38 12.85
N SER A 132 -3.87 20.62 12.58
CA SER A 132 -5.09 21.18 13.17
C SER A 132 -6.31 20.34 12.78
N LYS A 133 -6.49 20.05 11.48
CA LYS A 133 -7.59 19.22 10.98
C LYS A 133 -7.58 17.82 11.60
N ALA A 134 -6.42 17.19 11.74
CA ALA A 134 -6.25 15.90 12.40
C ALA A 134 -6.70 15.96 13.87
N THR A 135 -6.28 17.00 14.59
CA THR A 135 -6.56 17.20 16.01
C THR A 135 -8.05 17.46 16.25
N GLU A 136 -8.68 18.29 15.41
CA GLU A 136 -10.13 18.55 15.44
C GLU A 136 -10.93 17.25 15.27
N TYR A 137 -10.56 16.43 14.29
CA TYR A 137 -11.21 15.13 14.08
C TYR A 137 -11.07 14.19 15.29
N ILE A 138 -9.87 14.13 15.89
CA ILE A 138 -9.61 13.31 17.08
C ILE A 138 -10.45 13.80 18.26
N GLN A 139 -10.58 15.11 18.44
CA GLN A 139 -11.41 15.71 19.48
C GLN A 139 -12.90 15.37 19.28
N GLU A 140 -13.44 15.53 18.07
CA GLU A 140 -14.83 15.16 17.75
C GLU A 140 -15.11 13.67 18.00
N TYR A 141 -14.16 12.80 17.64
CA TYR A 141 -14.26 11.37 17.92
C TYR A 141 -14.27 11.07 19.42
N CYS A 142 -13.42 11.75 20.20
CA CYS A 142 -13.37 11.57 21.65
C CYS A 142 -14.68 11.98 22.31
N VAL A 143 -15.24 13.13 21.92
CA VAL A 143 -16.53 13.62 22.44
C VAL A 143 -17.66 12.64 22.13
N SER A 144 -17.75 12.14 20.90
CA SER A 144 -18.78 11.18 20.49
C SER A 144 -18.63 9.80 21.13
N SER A 145 -17.40 9.41 21.49
CA SER A 145 -17.10 8.11 22.10
C SER A 145 -17.03 8.14 23.62
N GLY A 146 -17.21 9.31 24.26
CA GLY A 146 -17.10 9.50 25.71
C GLY A 146 -15.67 9.32 26.25
N LEU A 147 -14.65 9.56 25.40
CA LEU A 147 -13.24 9.52 25.79
C LEU A 147 -12.80 10.88 26.35
N ASP A 148 -11.84 10.85 27.27
CA ASP A 148 -11.22 12.07 27.81
C ASP A 148 -10.32 12.73 26.77
N VAL A 149 -10.81 13.82 26.19
CA VAL A 149 -10.13 14.61 25.16
C VAL A 149 -8.75 15.06 25.62
N THR A 150 -8.62 15.57 26.85
CA THR A 150 -7.35 16.12 27.34
C THR A 150 -6.31 15.02 27.45
N ASN A 151 -6.68 13.89 28.06
CA ASN A 151 -5.78 12.75 28.20
C ASN A 151 -5.37 12.15 26.84
N VAL A 152 -6.29 12.08 25.88
CA VAL A 152 -5.99 11.60 24.52
C VAL A 152 -5.04 12.55 23.80
N LEU A 153 -5.28 13.86 23.82
CA LEU A 153 -4.44 14.84 23.14
C LEU A 153 -3.06 14.98 23.78
N THR A 154 -2.95 14.92 25.11
CA THR A 154 -1.65 14.89 25.79
C THR A 154 -0.85 13.64 25.39
N ASN A 155 -1.49 12.46 25.42
CA ASN A 155 -0.81 11.22 25.04
C ASN A 155 -0.50 11.14 23.54
N MET A 156 -1.31 11.76 22.69
CA MET A 156 -0.99 11.97 21.27
C MET A 156 0.25 12.85 21.11
N ALA A 157 0.38 13.94 21.87
CA ALA A 157 1.57 14.78 21.84
C ALA A 157 2.82 14.01 22.29
N GLU A 158 2.71 13.14 23.30
CA GLU A 158 3.80 12.25 23.70
C GLU A 158 4.22 11.30 22.58
N PHE A 159 3.25 10.76 21.85
CA PHE A 159 3.50 9.88 20.71
C PHE A 159 4.23 10.58 19.57
N THR A 160 3.77 11.78 19.16
CA THR A 160 4.38 12.53 18.05
C THR A 160 5.75 13.08 18.39
N THR A 161 5.95 13.51 19.65
CA THR A 161 7.25 13.99 20.15
C THR A 161 8.19 12.86 20.57
N LYS A 162 7.74 11.61 20.53
CA LYS A 162 8.47 10.42 21.01
C LYS A 162 9.00 10.60 22.43
N THR A 163 8.14 11.03 23.34
CA THR A 163 8.45 11.26 24.75
C THR A 163 7.73 10.25 25.66
N ASN A 164 8.08 10.21 26.94
CA ASN A 164 7.46 9.36 27.96
C ASN A 164 7.33 7.88 27.56
N PHE A 165 6.10 7.38 27.40
CA PHE A 165 5.87 6.00 27.00
C PHE A 165 6.46 5.70 25.60
N PHE A 166 6.51 6.69 24.72
CA PHE A 166 6.86 6.57 23.30
C PHE A 166 8.31 6.96 22.96
N GLN A 167 9.20 7.00 23.96
CA GLN A 167 10.63 7.28 23.76
C GLN A 167 11.25 6.55 22.56
N GLU A 168 11.99 7.27 21.74
CA GLU A 168 12.59 6.74 20.50
C GLU A 168 13.58 5.60 20.74
N SER A 169 14.25 5.59 21.89
CA SER A 169 15.19 4.53 22.29
C SER A 169 14.51 3.19 22.58
N LYS A 170 13.18 3.14 22.68
CA LYS A 170 12.46 1.92 23.04
C LYS A 170 12.37 0.93 21.87
N PRO A 171 12.43 -0.38 22.15
CA PRO A 171 12.36 -1.41 21.12
C PRO A 171 10.98 -1.49 20.45
N ILE A 172 9.95 -0.82 21.01
CA ILE A 172 8.59 -0.78 20.45
C ILE A 172 8.57 -0.25 19.02
N TRP A 173 9.53 0.58 18.59
CA TRP A 173 9.56 1.14 17.24
C TRP A 173 10.14 0.20 16.19
N SER A 174 10.97 -0.77 16.59
CA SER A 174 11.62 -1.71 15.68
C SER A 174 10.64 -2.51 14.78
N PRO A 175 9.46 -2.95 15.27
CA PRO A 175 8.50 -3.70 14.47
C PRO A 175 7.55 -2.81 13.67
N ALA A 176 7.57 -1.48 13.85
CA ALA A 176 6.59 -0.57 13.25
C ALA A 176 6.54 -0.67 11.71
N LYS A 177 7.67 -0.93 11.06
CA LYS A 177 7.75 -1.12 9.59
C LYS A 177 7.29 -2.51 9.12
N LYS A 178 7.32 -3.51 10.01
CA LYS A 178 6.98 -4.92 9.68
C LYS A 178 5.54 -5.28 10.02
N LEU A 179 4.97 -4.62 11.03
CA LEU A 179 3.61 -4.85 11.49
C LEU A 179 2.63 -3.88 10.85
N GLN A 180 1.36 -4.29 10.76
CA GLN A 180 0.28 -3.34 10.47
C GLN A 180 0.15 -2.34 11.63
N PRO A 181 -0.05 -1.04 11.35
CA PRO A 181 -0.20 0.01 12.37
C PRO A 181 -1.20 -0.34 13.48
N ARG A 182 -2.36 -0.89 13.09
CA ARG A 182 -3.38 -1.36 14.04
C ARG A 182 -2.84 -2.41 15.02
N ILE A 183 -2.08 -3.38 14.53
CA ILE A 183 -1.50 -4.46 15.35
C ILE A 183 -0.43 -3.90 16.29
N TRP A 184 0.35 -2.94 15.81
CA TRP A 184 1.32 -2.24 16.65
C TRP A 184 0.65 -1.57 17.85
N TRP A 185 -0.43 -0.82 17.63
CA TRP A 185 -1.20 -0.19 18.71
C TRP A 185 -1.79 -1.22 19.67
N GLN A 186 -2.36 -2.32 19.14
CA GLN A 186 -2.92 -3.40 19.97
C GLN A 186 -1.86 -4.11 20.83
N THR A 187 -0.62 -4.19 20.36
CA THR A 187 0.43 -4.96 21.02
C THR A 187 1.18 -4.11 22.03
N PHE A 188 1.59 -2.90 21.64
CA PHE A 188 2.53 -2.09 22.41
C PHE A 188 1.86 -0.94 23.15
N ALA A 189 0.70 -0.47 22.70
CA ALA A 189 0.10 0.77 23.21
C ALA A 189 -1.42 0.64 23.46
N LEU A 190 -1.90 -0.56 23.80
CA LEU A 190 -3.32 -0.82 24.04
C LEU A 190 -3.89 -0.02 25.21
N ASN A 191 -3.09 0.15 26.28
CA ASN A 191 -3.49 0.83 27.50
C ASN A 191 -3.24 2.35 27.46
N GLN A 192 -2.72 2.86 26.33
CA GLN A 192 -2.49 4.29 26.14
C GLN A 192 -3.80 4.97 25.75
N SER A 193 -4.05 6.18 26.25
CA SER A 193 -5.31 6.91 26.02
C SER A 193 -5.62 7.08 24.52
N VAL A 194 -4.60 7.39 23.71
CA VAL A 194 -4.75 7.54 22.26
C VAL A 194 -4.91 6.19 21.51
N GLY A 195 -4.58 5.07 22.16
CA GLY A 195 -4.63 3.74 21.55
C GLY A 195 -6.03 3.32 21.11
N ALA A 196 -7.06 3.67 21.88
CA ALA A 196 -8.45 3.31 21.58
C ALA A 196 -8.91 3.90 20.23
N ILE A 197 -8.66 5.20 20.01
CA ILE A 197 -8.98 5.86 18.74
C ILE A 197 -8.07 5.36 17.62
N ALA A 198 -6.75 5.27 17.85
CA ALA A 198 -5.79 4.85 16.85
C ALA A 198 -6.14 3.48 16.24
N ILE A 199 -6.44 2.49 17.09
CA ILE A 199 -6.85 1.15 16.64
C ILE A 199 -8.10 1.21 15.76
N LYS A 200 -9.07 2.06 16.10
CA LYS A 200 -10.33 2.17 15.36
C LYS A 200 -10.13 2.80 13.99
N ILE A 201 -9.48 3.96 13.93
CA ILE A 201 -9.30 4.68 12.67
C ILE A 201 -8.33 3.96 11.72
N LEU A 202 -7.29 3.29 12.25
CA LEU A 202 -6.35 2.49 11.46
C LEU A 202 -6.93 1.13 11.01
N SER A 203 -8.13 0.76 11.47
CA SER A 203 -8.86 -0.42 10.99
C SER A 203 -9.68 -0.13 9.72
N VAL A 204 -9.81 1.14 9.32
CA VAL A 204 -10.61 1.53 8.16
C VAL A 204 -9.82 1.24 6.87
N PRO A 205 -10.37 0.46 5.92
CA PRO A 205 -9.71 0.21 4.65
C PRO A 205 -9.71 1.47 3.77
N PRO A 206 -8.63 1.75 3.02
CA PRO A 206 -8.52 2.94 2.17
C PRO A 206 -9.30 2.85 0.85
N SER A 207 -9.66 1.65 0.39
CA SER A 207 -10.25 1.46 -0.92
C SER A 207 -11.44 0.50 -0.92
N SER A 208 -12.33 0.68 -1.90
CA SER A 208 -13.40 -0.26 -2.23
C SER A 208 -12.88 -1.54 -2.91
N ALA A 209 -11.57 -1.69 -3.13
CA ALA A 209 -10.99 -2.82 -3.86
C ALA A 209 -11.36 -4.19 -3.26
N ALA A 210 -11.48 -4.28 -1.93
CA ALA A 210 -11.99 -5.47 -1.26
C ALA A 210 -13.46 -5.77 -1.64
N SER A 211 -14.29 -4.72 -1.72
CA SER A 211 -15.67 -4.81 -2.20
C SER A 211 -15.73 -5.17 -3.68
N GLU A 212 -14.87 -4.59 -4.53
CA GLU A 212 -14.80 -4.87 -5.97
C GLU A 212 -14.40 -6.32 -6.26
N ARG A 213 -13.45 -6.88 -5.49
CA ARG A 213 -13.13 -8.31 -5.57
C ARG A 213 -14.32 -9.18 -5.18
N ASN A 214 -15.07 -8.78 -4.16
CA ASN A 214 -16.33 -9.46 -3.84
C ASN A 214 -17.33 -9.33 -4.99
N TRP A 215 -17.49 -8.15 -5.61
CA TRP A 215 -18.37 -7.93 -6.77
C TRP A 215 -17.96 -8.72 -8.02
N SER A 216 -16.66 -8.87 -8.29
CA SER A 216 -16.16 -9.75 -9.34
C SER A 216 -16.55 -11.22 -9.07
N MET A 217 -16.55 -11.64 -7.81
CA MET A 217 -17.05 -12.95 -7.40
C MET A 217 -18.57 -13.10 -7.58
N PHE A 218 -19.34 -12.03 -7.36
CA PHE A 218 -20.77 -11.98 -7.72
C PHE A 218 -20.95 -12.20 -9.23
N ALA A 219 -20.20 -11.50 -10.08
CA ALA A 219 -20.26 -11.65 -11.53
C ALA A 219 -19.88 -13.07 -12.01
N HIS A 220 -18.93 -13.72 -11.32
CA HIS A 220 -18.60 -15.11 -11.61
C HIS A 220 -19.70 -16.11 -11.18
N THR A 221 -20.44 -15.79 -10.11
CA THR A 221 -21.55 -16.62 -9.61
C THR A 221 -22.83 -16.40 -10.41
N HIS A 222 -23.08 -15.17 -10.86
CA HIS A 222 -24.12 -14.77 -11.81
C HIS A 222 -23.53 -14.50 -13.19
N THR A 223 -23.31 -15.54 -13.98
CA THR A 223 -23.07 -15.37 -15.41
C THR A 223 -24.40 -15.28 -16.16
N LYS A 224 -24.42 -14.68 -17.36
CA LYS A 224 -25.63 -14.63 -18.22
C LYS A 224 -26.27 -16.02 -18.45
N LEU A 225 -25.49 -17.10 -18.35
CA LEU A 225 -25.92 -18.49 -18.50
C LEU A 225 -26.36 -19.17 -17.17
N ARG A 226 -25.94 -18.66 -16.00
CA ARG A 226 -26.27 -19.20 -14.65
C ARG A 226 -27.10 -18.21 -13.82
N ASN A 227 -28.21 -17.70 -14.38
CA ASN A 227 -29.02 -16.67 -13.72
C ASN A 227 -30.22 -17.19 -12.89
N ARG A 228 -30.23 -18.49 -12.49
CA ARG A 228 -31.37 -19.11 -11.78
C ARG A 228 -31.21 -19.18 -10.25
N LEU A 229 -30.18 -18.57 -9.68
CA LEU A 229 -29.98 -18.54 -8.24
C LEU A 229 -30.75 -17.38 -7.59
N LYS A 230 -31.45 -17.66 -6.49
CA LYS A 230 -32.06 -16.62 -5.65
C LYS A 230 -30.95 -15.80 -4.97
N GLN A 231 -31.18 -14.51 -4.78
CA GLN A 231 -30.24 -13.58 -4.12
C GLN A 231 -29.67 -14.12 -2.80
N SER A 232 -30.52 -14.71 -1.95
CA SER A 232 -30.11 -15.28 -0.66
C SER A 232 -29.11 -16.43 -0.77
N ARG A 233 -29.18 -17.26 -1.84
CA ARG A 233 -28.22 -18.34 -2.08
C ARG A 233 -26.88 -17.80 -2.58
N VAL A 234 -26.92 -16.74 -3.37
CA VAL A 234 -25.74 -16.09 -3.95
C VAL A 234 -24.91 -15.44 -2.86
N LEU A 235 -25.57 -14.70 -1.96
CA LEU A 235 -24.93 -14.14 -0.77
C LEU A 235 -24.23 -15.23 0.06
N LYS A 236 -24.91 -16.34 0.35
CA LYS A 236 -24.31 -17.48 1.09
C LYS A 236 -23.11 -18.08 0.37
N LEU A 237 -23.20 -18.30 -0.95
CA LEU A 237 -22.09 -18.86 -1.73
C LEU A 237 -20.87 -17.95 -1.72
N ILE A 238 -21.08 -16.64 -1.78
CA ILE A 238 -20.00 -15.65 -1.76
C ILE A 238 -19.38 -15.56 -0.37
N SER A 239 -20.19 -15.57 0.70
CA SER A 239 -19.67 -15.66 2.07
C SER A 239 -18.83 -16.92 2.27
N ILE A 240 -19.31 -18.09 1.81
CA ILE A 240 -18.56 -19.35 1.89
C ILE A 240 -17.25 -19.24 1.11
N ARG A 241 -17.28 -18.74 -0.13
CA ARG A 241 -16.08 -18.64 -0.98
C ARG A 241 -15.07 -17.63 -0.45
N SER A 242 -15.54 -16.49 0.06
CA SER A 242 -14.69 -15.49 0.71
C SER A 242 -14.02 -16.07 1.96
N ASN A 243 -14.79 -16.73 2.83
CA ASN A 243 -14.25 -17.38 4.02
C ASN A 243 -13.26 -18.51 3.67
N LEU A 244 -13.56 -19.35 2.68
CA LEU A 244 -12.64 -20.38 2.21
C LEU A 244 -11.32 -19.79 1.70
N ASN A 245 -11.36 -18.67 0.97
CA ASN A 245 -10.15 -17.99 0.52
C ASN A 245 -9.34 -17.42 1.69
N LEU A 246 -10.00 -16.87 2.72
CA LEU A 246 -9.33 -16.40 3.93
C LEU A 246 -8.67 -17.54 4.71
N LEU A 247 -9.34 -18.69 4.81
CA LEU A 247 -8.80 -19.89 5.46
C LEU A 247 -7.60 -20.44 4.69
N LYS A 248 -7.70 -20.59 3.36
CA LYS A 248 -6.57 -21.03 2.52
C LYS A 248 -5.35 -20.13 2.68
N LYS A 249 -5.53 -18.81 2.63
CA LYS A 249 -4.44 -17.85 2.85
C LYS A 249 -3.81 -17.97 4.24
N LYS A 250 -4.61 -18.35 5.26
CA LYS A 250 -4.12 -18.60 6.62
C LYS A 250 -3.31 -19.90 6.66
N ASP A 251 -3.79 -20.96 6.04
CA ASP A 251 -3.13 -22.27 6.00
C ASP A 251 -1.82 -22.20 5.19
N GLU A 252 -1.80 -21.48 4.06
CA GLU A 252 -0.59 -21.19 3.29
C GLU A 252 0.43 -20.41 4.13
N LYS A 253 0.01 -19.39 4.88
CA LYS A 253 0.91 -18.65 5.80
C LYS A 253 1.46 -19.50 6.94
N ILE A 254 0.71 -20.50 7.43
CA ILE A 254 1.17 -21.42 8.47
C ILE A 254 2.21 -22.37 7.89
N LEU A 255 1.97 -22.92 6.69
CA LEU A 255 2.91 -23.83 6.01
C LEU A 255 4.27 -23.18 5.69
N TYR A 256 4.29 -21.88 5.35
CA TYR A 256 5.55 -21.16 5.13
C TYR A 256 6.31 -20.86 6.43
N ASN A 257 5.61 -20.66 7.55
CA ASN A 257 6.25 -20.45 8.84
C ASN A 257 6.82 -21.75 9.42
N ASP A 258 6.17 -22.91 9.20
CA ASP A 258 6.68 -24.21 9.65
C ASP A 258 7.91 -24.68 8.85
N SER A 259 8.15 -24.13 7.65
CA SER A 259 9.33 -24.49 6.82
C SER A 259 10.60 -23.72 7.15
N GLU A 260 10.55 -22.67 7.99
CA GLU A 260 11.75 -21.93 8.43
C GLU A 260 12.33 -22.47 9.76
N ASP A 261 11.63 -23.38 10.44
CA ASP A 261 12.04 -23.93 11.76
C ASP A 261 12.75 -25.30 11.70
N GLU A 262 12.99 -25.88 10.51
CA GLU A 262 13.69 -27.18 10.37
C GLU A 262 15.18 -27.11 9.99
N ASP A 263 15.75 -25.94 9.67
CA ASP A 263 17.19 -25.80 9.32
C ASP A 263 18.08 -25.41 10.52
N SER A 264 17.79 -25.93 11.71
CA SER A 264 18.64 -25.78 12.90
C SER A 264 18.91 -27.12 13.59
N LYS A 265 19.38 -28.10 12.83
CA LYS A 265 20.16 -29.23 13.35
C LYS A 265 21.21 -29.61 12.32
N ASP A 266 22.46 -29.19 12.56
CA ASP A 266 23.60 -30.09 12.45
C ASP A 266 24.92 -29.36 12.80
N GLY A 267 25.69 -30.00 13.69
CA GLY A 267 27.15 -29.88 13.71
C GLY A 267 27.76 -29.15 14.89
N GLU A 268 28.08 -29.88 15.97
CA GLU A 268 29.40 -29.78 16.57
C GLU A 268 29.73 -31.08 17.34
N VAL A 269 30.60 -31.90 16.73
CA VAL A 269 31.29 -33.02 17.36
C VAL A 269 32.67 -32.50 17.74
N GLU A 270 32.90 -32.20 19.02
CA GLU A 270 34.23 -31.87 19.53
C GLU A 270 35.10 -33.13 19.58
N HIS A 271 36.13 -33.17 18.74
CA HIS A 271 37.30 -34.03 18.89
C HIS A 271 38.46 -33.17 19.41
N VAL A 272 38.90 -33.39 20.64
CA VAL A 272 40.22 -32.94 21.11
C VAL A 272 40.91 -34.11 21.80
N THR A 273 41.95 -34.65 21.14
CA THR A 273 42.89 -35.59 21.75
C THR A 273 44.20 -34.90 22.11
N THR A 274 44.49 -34.94 23.41
CA THR A 274 45.80 -35.18 24.08
C THR A 274 46.95 -34.19 23.96
N SER A 275 47.45 -33.73 25.11
CA SER A 275 48.75 -34.22 25.64
C SER A 275 48.97 -33.91 27.12
N ASN A 276 49.54 -34.90 27.81
CA ASN A 276 49.97 -34.96 29.21
C ASN A 276 50.93 -33.84 29.63
N THR A 277 50.91 -33.47 30.92
CA THR A 277 51.97 -33.81 31.89
C THR A 277 51.52 -33.53 33.33
N ASP A 278 51.41 -34.63 34.08
CA ASP A 278 51.42 -34.81 35.53
C ASP A 278 52.81 -34.44 36.14
N PRO A 279 53.11 -34.56 37.46
CA PRO A 279 52.22 -34.86 38.60
C PRO A 279 52.63 -34.17 39.95
N LEU A 280 51.89 -34.56 41.00
CA LEU A 280 52.32 -34.94 42.37
C LEU A 280 51.91 -34.06 43.58
N VAL A 281 51.06 -34.73 44.39
CA VAL A 281 50.68 -34.60 45.81
C VAL A 281 49.62 -33.56 46.16
#